data_AF-A0A345YAN2-F1
#
_entry.id   AF-A0A345YAN2-F1
#
_cell.length_a   1.000
_cell.length_b   1.000
_cell.length_c   1.000
_cell.angle_alpha   90.00
_cell.angle_beta   90.00
_cell.angle_gamma   90.00
#
_symmetry.space_group_name_H-M   'P 1'
#
loop_
_entity.id
_entity.type
_entity.pdbx_description
1 polymer ?
#
loop_
_entity_poly.entity_id
_entity_poly.type
_entity_poly.pdbx_seq_one_letter_code
_entity_poly.pdbx_strand_id
1 'polypeptide(L)' 'MSQTYDFYAARAREARAAAEEATLDNVRQREMRAAATWTELADQARRVAEGRAKVEREKAAARDALAAQGG' A
#
# COMPACT_ATOMS: atom_id res chain seq x y z
N MET A 1 -10.61 -8.31 -6.66
CA MET A 1 -9.13 -8.40 -6.66
C MET A 1 -8.59 -7.23 -5.87
N SER A 2 -7.65 -7.43 -4.95
CA SER A 2 -6.97 -6.32 -4.25
C SER A 2 -5.89 -5.73 -5.14
N GLN A 3 -5.91 -4.42 -5.36
CA GLN A 3 -4.85 -3.71 -6.10
C GLN A 3 -3.61 -3.55 -5.23
N THR A 4 -2.44 -3.34 -5.84
CA THR A 4 -1.14 -3.28 -5.16
C THR A 4 -0.86 -1.89 -4.58
N TYR A 5 0.14 -1.81 -3.70
CA TYR A 5 0.69 -0.53 -3.21
C TYR A 5 1.04 0.41 -4.37
N ASP A 6 1.78 -0.08 -5.37
CA ASP A 6 2.26 0.74 -6.49
C ASP A 6 1.14 1.36 -7.30
N PHE A 7 0.03 0.62 -7.48
CA PHE A 7 -1.15 1.13 -8.15
C PHE A 7 -1.74 2.33 -7.40
N TYR A 8 -2.01 2.18 -6.10
CA TYR A 8 -2.57 3.26 -5.29
C TYR A 8 -1.60 4.44 -5.14
N ALA A 9 -0.30 4.16 -5.02
CA ALA A 9 0.75 5.18 -4.96
C ALA A 9 0.83 5.99 -6.26
N ALA A 10 0.68 5.35 -7.42
CA ALA A 10 0.62 6.05 -8.71
C ALA A 10 -0.59 6.99 -8.77
N ARG A 11 -1.78 6.51 -8.41
CA ARG A 11 -3.01 7.32 -8.37
C ARG A 11 -2.92 8.49 -7.39
N ALA A 12 -2.26 8.31 -6.26
CA ALA A 12 -1.99 9.40 -5.32
C ALA A 12 -1.09 10.47 -5.94
N ARG A 13 -0.03 10.08 -6.67
CA ARG A 13 0.86 11.03 -7.37
C ARG A 13 0.14 11.79 -8.48
N GLU A 14 -0.64 11.09 -9.30
CA GLU A 14 -1.43 11.70 -10.38
C GLU A 14 -2.42 12.74 -9.82
N ALA A 15 -3.13 12.41 -8.75
CA ALA A 15 -4.05 13.36 -8.11
C ALA A 15 -3.31 14.57 -7.51
N ARG A 16 -2.12 14.39 -6.93
CA ARG A 16 -1.30 15.51 -6.43
C ARG A 16 -0.85 16.43 -7.57
N ALA A 17 -0.36 15.87 -8.67
CA ALA A 17 0.01 16.64 -9.85
C ALA A 17 -1.19 17.44 -10.41
N ALA A 18 -2.36 16.81 -10.50
CA ALA A 18 -3.59 17.49 -10.92
C ALA A 18 -4.00 18.62 -9.95
N ALA A 19 -3.78 18.46 -8.63
CA ALA A 19 -4.03 19.52 -7.65
C ALA A 19 -3.07 20.71 -7.82
N GLU A 20 -1.80 20.45 -8.16
CA GLU A 20 -0.78 21.47 -8.40
C GLU A 20 -1.08 22.27 -9.68
N GLU A 21 -1.55 21.59 -10.73
CA GLU A 21 -1.94 22.22 -12.00
C GLU A 21 -3.30 22.94 -11.95
N ALA A 22 -4.12 22.64 -10.93
CA ALA A 22 -5.46 23.20 -10.82
C ALA A 22 -5.43 24.73 -10.61
N THR A 23 -6.09 25.45 -11.52
CA THR A 23 -6.27 26.91 -11.46
C THR A 23 -7.43 27.32 -10.57
N LEU A 24 -8.43 26.44 -10.41
CA LEU A 24 -9.59 26.66 -9.54
C LEU A 24 -9.38 25.97 -8.19
N ASP A 25 -9.68 26.69 -7.11
CA ASP A 25 -9.47 26.17 -5.75
C ASP A 25 -10.36 24.94 -5.45
N ASN A 26 -11.61 24.94 -5.90
CA ASN A 26 -12.51 23.80 -5.72
C ASN A 26 -11.99 22.52 -6.40
N VAL A 27 -11.32 22.65 -7.55
CA VAL A 27 -10.66 21.53 -8.24
C VAL A 27 -9.45 21.07 -7.44
N ARG A 28 -8.58 22.00 -7.03
CA ARG A 28 -7.43 21.68 -6.16
C ARG A 28 -7.86 20.90 -4.91
N GLN A 29 -8.87 21.38 -4.18
CA GLN A 29 -9.38 20.73 -2.97
C GLN A 29 -9.99 19.35 -3.25
N ARG A 30 -10.63 19.15 -4.41
CA ARG A 30 -11.11 17.83 -4.82
C ARG A 30 -9.95 16.87 -5.07
N GLU A 31 -8.95 17.30 -5.82
CA GLU A 31 -7.79 16.46 -6.14
C GLU A 31 -6.94 16.14 -4.92
N MET A 32 -6.77 17.09 -3.99
CA MET A 32 -6.11 16.84 -2.70
C MET A 32 -6.83 15.78 -1.87
N ARG A 33 -8.17 15.82 -1.83
CA ARG A 33 -8.96 14.76 -1.15
C ARG A 33 -8.80 13.41 -1.84
N ALA A 34 -8.81 13.38 -3.17
CA ALA A 34 -8.55 12.14 -3.91
C ALA A 34 -7.14 11.59 -3.62
N ALA A 35 -6.12 12.45 -3.62
CA ALA A 35 -4.76 12.08 -3.27
C ALA A 35 -4.65 11.51 -1.85
N ALA A 36 -5.37 12.09 -0.88
CA ALA A 36 -5.40 11.58 0.49
C ALA A 36 -5.99 10.16 0.53
N THR A 37 -7.16 9.94 -0.08
CA THR A 37 -7.78 8.61 -0.16
C THR A 37 -6.86 7.57 -0.83
N TRP A 38 -6.22 7.93 -1.93
CA TRP A 38 -5.28 7.02 -2.61
C TRP A 38 -4.05 6.70 -1.74
N THR A 39 -3.58 7.66 -0.97
CA THR A 39 -2.45 7.45 -0.04
C THR A 39 -2.83 6.47 1.07
N GLU A 40 -4.01 6.63 1.68
CA GLU A 40 -4.51 5.72 2.72
C GLU A 40 -4.66 4.28 2.21
N LEU A 41 -5.16 4.12 0.98
CA LEU A 41 -5.27 2.81 0.33
C LEU A 41 -3.91 2.18 0.04
N ALA A 42 -2.94 2.98 -0.40
CA ALA A 42 -1.56 2.52 -0.58
C ALA A 42 -0.99 2.02 0.76
N ASP A 43 -1.15 2.79 1.83
CA ASP A 43 -0.67 2.40 3.16
C ASP A 43 -1.35 1.13 3.69
N GLN A 44 -2.65 0.96 3.42
CA GLN A 44 -3.34 -0.29 3.73
C GLN A 44 -2.76 -1.47 2.94
N ALA A 45 -2.56 -1.32 1.63
CA ALA A 45 -2.00 -2.37 0.78
C ALA A 45 -0.58 -2.76 1.23
N ARG A 46 0.25 -1.79 1.60
CA ARG A 46 1.58 -2.00 2.17
C ARG A 46 1.51 -2.81 3.46
N ARG A 47 0.68 -2.40 4.43
CA ARG A 47 0.51 -3.12 5.71
C ARG A 47 0.07 -4.57 5.51
N VAL A 48 -0.83 -4.82 4.56
CA VAL A 48 -1.27 -6.18 4.23
C VAL A 48 -0.12 -7.01 3.65
N ALA A 49 0.67 -6.44 2.73
CA ALA A 49 1.82 -7.12 2.14
C ALA A 49 2.89 -7.45 3.18
N GLU A 50 3.21 -6.50 4.06
CA GLU A 50 4.15 -6.67 5.18
C GLU A 50 3.66 -7.75 6.16
N GLY A 51 2.38 -7.73 6.52
CA GLY A 51 1.77 -8.73 7.38
C GLY A 51 1.86 -10.14 6.81
N ARG A 52 1.61 -10.30 5.50
CA ARG A 52 1.79 -11.58 4.80
C ARG A 52 3.24 -12.04 4.82
N ALA A 53 4.19 -11.15 4.50
CA ALA A 53 5.61 -11.47 4.52
C ALA A 53 6.09 -11.91 5.92
N LYS A 54 5.58 -11.27 6.97
CA LYS A 54 5.86 -11.66 8.36
C LYS A 54 5.37 -13.08 8.66
N VAL A 55 4.10 -13.37 8.35
CA VAL A 55 3.50 -14.69 8.59
C VAL A 55 4.25 -15.79 7.85
N GLU A 56 4.64 -15.55 6.60
CA GLU A 56 5.39 -16.55 5.82
C GLU A 56 6.80 -16.80 6.38
N ARG A 57 7.48 -15.76 6.90
CA ARG A 57 8.76 -15.94 7.61
C ARG A 57 8.60 -16.75 8.89
N GLU A 58 7.57 -16.49 9.68
CA GLU A 58 7.29 -17.22 10.92
C GLU A 58 6.99 -18.70 10.63
N LYS A 59 6.18 -18.99 9.60
CA LYS A 59 5.92 -20.36 9.16
C LYS A 59 7.16 -21.07 8.65
N ALA A 60 8.01 -20.39 7.87
CA ALA A 60 9.26 -20.96 7.39
C ALA A 60 10.18 -21.33 8.56
N ALA A 61 10.38 -20.41 9.52
CA ALA A 61 11.17 -20.66 10.72
C ALA A 61 10.61 -21.84 11.55
N ALA A 62 9.28 -21.94 11.68
CA ALA A 62 8.65 -23.05 12.39
C ALA A 62 8.86 -24.40 11.67
N ARG A 63 8.84 -24.43 10.34
CA ARG A 63 9.12 -25.64 9.54
C ARG A 63 10.58 -26.06 9.69
N ASP A 64 11.51 -25.11 9.62
CA ASP A 64 12.94 -25.38 9.79
C ASP A 64 13.25 -25.91 11.20
N ALA A 65 12.63 -25.31 12.23
CA ALA A 65 12.76 -25.76 13.60
C ALA A 65 12.17 -27.17 13.82
N LEU A 66 11.04 -27.49 13.16
CA LEU A 66 10.46 -28.83 13.22
C LEU A 66 11.35 -29.86 12.52
N ALA A 67 11.92 -29.51 11.36
CA ALA A 67 12.83 -30.38 10.62
C ALA A 67 14.13 -30.66 11.40
N ALA A 68 14.66 -29.66 12.11
CA ALA A 68 15.87 -29.81 12.94
C ALA A 68 15.67 -30.67 14.21
N GLN A 69 14.42 -30.86 14.66
CA GLN A 69 14.10 -31.66 15.85
C GLN A 69 13.73 -33.12 15.52
N GLY A 70 13.46 -33.43 14.25
CA GLY A 70 12.96 -34.74 13.80
C GLY A 70 13.97 -35.58 13.01
N GLY A 71 15.20 -35.10 12.81
CA GLY A 71 16.31 -35.83 12.17
C GLY A 71 17.45 -36.05 13.15
#